data_AF-A0A2A4CRQ5-F1
#
_entry.id   AF-A0A2A4CRQ5-F1
#
_cell.length_a   1.000
_cell.length_b   1.000
_cell.length_c   1.000
_cell.angle_alpha   90.00
_cell.angle_beta   90.00
_cell.angle_gamma   90.00
#
_symmetry.space_group_name_H-M   'P 1'
#
loop_
_entity.id
_entity.type
_entity.pdbx_description
1 polymer ?
#
loop_
_entity_poly.entity_id
_entity_poly.type
_entity_poly.pdbx_seq_one_letter_code
_entity_poly.pdbx_strand_id
1 'polypeptide(L)'
;MQKVEVRAEGDFPAWLLWGGGAVLVALVAGLFFLTWKSQFAAPPGYLFGTPSLGAEAGYCLAVAQDVSPGGAPSGSYFDEAAQFWLGRLKGYDAPMGEEIAAGRAKLGADLGIFDGPDRVWLRDAMEVCSRRALNYGAKFRSLG
;
A
#
# COMPACT_ATOMS: atom_id res chain seq x y z
N MET A 1 37.27 -27.11 54.42
CA MET A 1 37.34 -26.62 53.02
C MET A 1 36.12 -27.20 52.29
N GLN A 2 35.10 -26.37 52.09
CA GLN A 2 33.83 -26.77 51.48
C GLN A 2 33.97 -26.62 49.95
N LYS A 3 33.79 -27.73 49.23
CA LYS A 3 33.89 -27.77 47.77
C LYS A 3 32.62 -27.15 47.20
N VAL A 4 32.71 -25.90 46.74
CA VAL A 4 31.61 -25.21 46.05
C VAL A 4 31.54 -25.79 44.64
N GLU A 5 30.52 -26.60 44.37
CA GLU A 5 30.22 -27.07 43.02
C GLU A 5 29.61 -25.91 42.23
N VAL A 6 30.38 -25.37 41.28
CA VAL A 6 29.88 -24.43 40.28
C VAL A 6 28.98 -25.22 39.33
N ARG A 7 27.67 -25.05 39.46
CA ARG A 7 26.68 -25.59 38.52
C ARG A 7 26.92 -24.91 37.16
N ALA A 8 27.41 -25.66 36.18
CA ALA A 8 27.60 -25.16 34.82
C ALA A 8 26.26 -24.60 34.31
N GLU A 9 26.27 -23.32 33.95
CA GLU A 9 25.15 -22.65 33.32
C GLU A 9 24.84 -23.30 31.97
N GLY A 10 23.70 -23.99 31.89
CA GLY A 10 22.92 -24.09 30.66
C GLY A 10 23.54 -24.80 29.46
N ASP A 11 24.05 -26.03 29.63
CA ASP A 11 24.31 -26.91 28.49
C ASP A 11 22.98 -27.37 27.87
N PHE A 12 22.44 -26.59 26.94
CA PHE A 12 21.34 -27.04 26.11
C PHE A 12 21.82 -28.21 25.26
N PRO A 13 21.15 -29.37 25.31
CA PRO A 13 21.66 -30.54 24.63
C PRO A 13 21.62 -30.31 23.11
N ALA A 14 22.63 -30.79 22.39
CA ALA A 14 22.81 -30.51 20.96
C ALA A 14 21.56 -30.84 20.11
N TRP A 15 20.80 -31.87 20.47
CA TRP A 15 19.55 -32.22 19.80
C TRP A 15 18.45 -31.15 19.95
N LEU A 16 18.46 -30.40 21.05
CA LEU A 16 17.53 -29.30 21.32
C LEU A 16 17.90 -28.06 20.51
N LEU A 17 19.21 -27.79 20.36
CA LEU A 17 19.72 -26.70 19.51
C LEU A 17 19.48 -26.99 18.02
N TRP A 18 19.86 -28.17 17.55
CA TRP A 18 19.67 -28.56 16.14
C TRP A 18 18.21 -28.84 15.80
N GLY A 19 17.47 -29.50 16.70
CA GLY A 19 16.04 -29.77 16.55
C GLY A 19 15.20 -28.50 16.63
N GLY A 20 15.46 -27.65 17.62
CA GLY A 20 14.79 -26.36 17.77
C GLY A 20 15.07 -25.43 16.60
N GLY A 21 16.32 -25.39 16.12
CA GLY A 21 16.69 -24.63 14.92
C GLY A 21 15.97 -25.12 13.66
N ALA A 22 15.92 -26.44 13.42
CA ALA A 22 15.22 -27.01 12.28
C ALA A 22 13.71 -26.71 12.30
N VAL A 23 13.09 -26.82 13.47
CA VAL A 23 11.67 -26.48 13.66
C VAL A 23 11.42 -25.00 13.38
N LEU A 24 12.26 -24.10 13.90
CA LEU A 24 12.14 -22.67 13.65
C LEU A 24 12.28 -22.35 12.16
N VAL A 25 13.25 -22.94 11.46
CA VAL A 25 13.45 -22.76 10.02
C VAL A 25 12.23 -23.25 9.23
N ALA A 26 11.70 -24.42 9.57
CA ALA A 26 10.49 -24.94 8.92
C ALA A 26 9.27 -24.02 9.16
N LEU A 27 9.14 -23.47 10.36
CA LEU A 27 8.06 -22.55 10.73
C LEU A 27 8.17 -21.22 9.97
N VAL A 28 9.37 -20.64 9.90
CA VAL A 28 9.65 -19.42 9.13
C VAL A 28 9.40 -19.65 7.63
N ALA A 29 9.90 -20.75 7.08
CA ALA A 29 9.67 -21.10 5.67
C ALA A 29 8.18 -21.32 5.37
N GLY A 30 7.45 -21.96 6.29
CA GLY A 30 6.00 -22.15 6.18
C GLY A 30 5.24 -20.83 6.22
N LEU A 31 5.54 -19.94 7.16
CA LEU A 31 4.95 -18.60 7.25
C LEU A 31 5.26 -17.75 6.02
N PHE A 32 6.51 -17.79 5.54
CA PHE A 32 6.90 -17.13 4.30
C PHE A 32 6.11 -17.67 3.12
N PHE A 33 6.01 -18.99 2.97
CA PHE A 33 5.26 -19.61 1.88
C PHE A 33 3.77 -19.27 1.92
N LEU A 34 3.15 -19.30 3.11
CA LEU A 34 1.75 -18.91 3.30
C LEU A 34 1.53 -17.43 2.99
N THR A 35 2.45 -16.56 3.41
CA THR A 35 2.40 -15.12 3.12
C THR A 35 2.59 -14.87 1.63
N TRP A 36 3.55 -15.53 1.00
CA TRP A 36 3.78 -15.45 -0.43
C TRP A 36 2.56 -15.92 -1.23
N LYS A 37 1.95 -17.04 -0.83
CA LYS A 37 0.70 -17.55 -1.42
C LYS A 37 -0.48 -16.60 -1.19
N SER A 38 -0.58 -15.96 -0.03
CA SER A 38 -1.69 -15.06 0.28
C SER A 38 -1.61 -13.74 -0.49
N GLN A 39 -0.40 -13.27 -0.87
CA GLN A 39 -0.23 -12.16 -1.80
C GLN A 39 -0.84 -12.44 -3.19
N PHE A 40 -0.96 -13.72 -3.59
CA PHE A 40 -1.64 -14.12 -4.82
C PHE A 40 -3.13 -14.47 -4.63
N ALA A 41 -3.59 -14.68 -3.39
CA ALA A 41 -4.94 -15.14 -3.08
C ALA A 41 -5.90 -14.00 -2.66
N ALA A 42 -5.38 -12.84 -2.27
CA ALA A 42 -6.21 -11.63 -2.28
C ALA A 42 -6.55 -11.33 -3.74
N PRO A 43 -7.84 -11.23 -4.13
CA PRO A 43 -8.17 -10.67 -5.43
C PRO A 43 -7.41 -9.35 -5.52
N PRO A 44 -6.71 -9.04 -6.63
CA PRO A 44 -6.20 -7.69 -6.85
C PRO A 44 -7.41 -6.77 -7.04
N GLY A 45 -8.10 -6.48 -5.95
CA GLY A 45 -9.13 -5.49 -5.89
C GLY A 45 -8.47 -4.18 -6.26
N TYR A 46 -9.11 -3.46 -7.16
CA TYR A 46 -8.71 -2.10 -7.45
C TYR A 46 -8.79 -1.28 -6.16
N LEU A 47 -7.91 -0.28 -6.02
CA LEU A 47 -7.84 0.50 -4.79
C LEU A 47 -9.23 1.02 -4.41
N PHE A 48 -9.51 1.02 -3.10
CA PHE A 48 -10.77 1.48 -2.51
C PHE A 48 -12.02 0.74 -3.01
N GLY A 49 -11.86 -0.47 -3.58
CA GLY A 49 -12.98 -1.25 -4.11
C GLY A 49 -13.59 -0.66 -5.38
N THR A 50 -12.78 0.05 -6.17
CA THR A 50 -13.20 0.59 -7.47
C THR A 50 -13.53 -0.55 -8.45
N PRO A 51 -14.41 -0.35 -9.45
CA PRO A 51 -14.88 -1.42 -10.34
C PRO A 51 -13.90 -1.77 -11.48
N SER A 52 -12.97 -0.87 -11.81
CA SER A 52 -12.04 -1.02 -12.95
C SER A 52 -10.71 -0.31 -12.68
N LEU A 53 -9.69 -0.60 -13.49
CA LEU A 53 -8.42 0.15 -13.51
C LEU A 53 -8.60 1.63 -13.87
N GLY A 54 -9.56 1.92 -14.75
CA GLY A 54 -9.91 3.29 -15.11
C GLY A 54 -10.48 4.03 -13.90
N ALA A 55 -11.42 3.42 -13.20
CA ALA A 55 -12.04 4.00 -12.02
C ALA A 55 -11.05 4.16 -10.86
N GLU A 56 -10.08 3.24 -10.71
CA GLU A 56 -8.95 3.40 -9.78
C GLU A 56 -8.14 4.66 -10.10
N ALA A 57 -7.75 4.82 -11.36
CA ALA A 57 -6.99 5.98 -11.81
C ALA A 57 -7.80 7.28 -11.68
N GLY A 58 -9.10 7.23 -11.98
CA GLY A 58 -10.05 8.33 -11.77
C GLY A 58 -10.19 8.72 -10.30
N TYR A 59 -10.25 7.74 -9.41
CA TYR A 59 -10.30 7.96 -7.96
C TYR A 59 -9.01 8.63 -7.48
N CYS A 60 -7.84 8.09 -7.85
CA CYS A 60 -6.56 8.65 -7.43
C CYS A 60 -6.28 10.04 -8.04
N LEU A 61 -6.77 10.31 -9.26
CA LEU A 61 -6.77 11.65 -9.83
C LEU A 61 -7.64 12.60 -8.99
N ALA A 62 -8.84 12.15 -8.60
CA ALA A 62 -9.75 12.96 -7.79
C ALA A 62 -9.17 13.25 -6.40
N VAL A 63 -8.52 12.27 -5.76
CA VAL A 63 -7.82 12.46 -4.48
C VAL A 63 -6.72 13.52 -4.61
N ALA A 64 -5.86 13.42 -5.64
CA ALA A 64 -4.80 14.40 -5.86
C ALA A 64 -5.34 15.83 -6.07
N GLN A 65 -6.51 15.97 -6.69
CA GLN A 65 -7.20 17.25 -6.89
C GLN A 65 -7.85 17.79 -5.61
N ASP A 66 -8.46 16.92 -4.80
CA ASP A 66 -9.19 17.34 -3.59
C ASP A 66 -8.25 17.65 -2.40
N VAL A 67 -7.02 17.10 -2.40
CA VAL A 67 -6.01 17.45 -1.39
C VAL A 67 -5.57 18.91 -1.52
N SER A 68 -5.60 19.46 -2.74
CA SER A 68 -5.31 20.85 -3.01
C SER A 68 -6.42 21.47 -3.89
N PRO A 69 -7.58 21.81 -3.29
CA PRO A 69 -8.74 22.27 -4.06
C PRO A 69 -8.51 23.65 -4.72
N GLY A 70 -7.50 24.40 -4.27
CA GLY A 70 -7.02 25.63 -4.92
C GLY A 70 -6.08 25.41 -6.12
N GLY A 71 -5.82 24.15 -6.48
CA GLY A 71 -4.83 23.76 -7.47
C GLY A 71 -3.47 23.53 -6.84
N ALA A 72 -2.90 22.35 -7.09
CA ALA A 72 -1.53 22.04 -6.69
C ALA A 72 -0.54 22.97 -7.45
N PRO A 73 0.47 23.55 -6.78
CA PRO A 73 1.52 24.29 -7.47
C PRO A 73 2.17 23.43 -8.56
N SER A 74 2.45 24.01 -9.73
CA SER A 74 3.06 23.28 -10.83
C SER A 74 4.41 22.68 -10.42
N GLY A 75 4.61 21.39 -10.67
CA GLY A 75 5.82 20.66 -10.26
C GLY A 75 5.83 20.22 -8.79
N SER A 76 4.75 20.49 -8.03
CA SER A 76 4.57 19.88 -6.71
C SER A 76 4.24 18.39 -6.81
N TYR A 77 4.43 17.68 -5.71
CA TYR A 77 4.09 16.26 -5.59
C TYR A 77 2.64 15.93 -6.00
N PHE A 78 1.68 16.78 -5.60
CA PHE A 78 0.26 16.56 -5.95
C PHE A 78 -0.01 16.81 -7.44
N ASP A 79 0.68 17.78 -8.06
CA ASP A 79 0.59 18.02 -9.51
C ASP A 79 1.21 16.86 -10.31
N GLU A 80 2.38 16.38 -9.91
CA GLU A 80 3.03 15.21 -10.55
C GLU A 80 2.16 13.95 -10.44
N ALA A 81 1.52 13.73 -9.28
CA ALA A 81 0.60 12.62 -9.09
C ALA A 81 -0.66 12.76 -9.95
N ALA A 82 -1.27 13.94 -10.01
CA ALA A 82 -2.42 14.19 -10.86
C ALA A 82 -2.09 13.96 -12.35
N GLN A 83 -0.93 14.45 -12.81
CA GLN A 83 -0.47 14.25 -14.19
C GLN A 83 -0.21 12.77 -14.50
N PHE A 84 0.37 12.01 -13.57
CA PHE A 84 0.59 10.58 -13.74
C PHE A 84 -0.73 9.82 -13.94
N TRP A 85 -1.71 10.03 -13.06
CA TRP A 85 -3.01 9.35 -13.14
C TRP A 85 -3.82 9.78 -14.36
N LEU A 86 -3.74 11.05 -14.74
CA LEU A 86 -4.34 11.54 -15.97
C LEU A 86 -3.67 10.90 -17.21
N GLY A 87 -2.34 10.79 -17.23
CA GLY A 87 -1.61 10.11 -18.30
C GLY A 87 -1.97 8.63 -18.41
N ARG A 88 -2.17 7.97 -17.28
CA ARG A 88 -2.60 6.56 -17.21
C ARG A 88 -4.01 6.36 -17.74
N LEU A 89 -4.95 7.24 -17.35
CA LEU A 89 -6.31 7.25 -17.88
C LEU A 89 -6.35 7.39 -19.40
N LYS A 90 -5.51 8.26 -19.97
CA LYS A 90 -5.36 8.43 -21.43
C LYS A 90 -4.80 7.19 -22.12
N GLY A 91 -4.08 6.34 -21.39
CA GLY A 91 -3.51 5.10 -21.91
C GLY A 91 -4.47 3.91 -21.89
N TYR A 92 -5.69 4.08 -21.38
CA TYR A 92 -6.73 3.05 -21.41
C TYR A 92 -7.66 3.25 -22.60
N ASP A 93 -8.12 2.14 -23.19
CA ASP A 93 -9.09 2.12 -24.29
C ASP A 93 -10.55 2.41 -23.85
N ALA A 94 -10.76 2.79 -22.57
CA ALA A 94 -12.07 3.05 -21.99
C ALA A 94 -12.46 4.54 -22.05
N PRO A 95 -13.77 4.88 -21.97
CA PRO A 95 -14.23 6.28 -21.96
C PRO A 95 -13.74 7.01 -20.71
N MET A 96 -12.72 7.85 -20.88
CA MET A 96 -12.06 8.55 -19.77
C MET A 96 -13.03 9.34 -18.87
N GLY A 97 -14.07 9.95 -19.46
CA GLY A 97 -15.06 10.72 -18.71
C GLY A 97 -15.87 9.86 -17.73
N GLU A 98 -16.26 8.66 -18.15
CA GLU A 98 -17.03 7.73 -17.31
C GLU A 98 -16.18 7.20 -16.16
N GLU A 99 -14.92 6.87 -16.44
CA GLU A 99 -13.98 6.36 -15.44
C GLU A 99 -13.61 7.42 -14.38
N ILE A 100 -13.41 8.67 -14.81
CA ILE A 100 -13.22 9.80 -13.89
C ILE A 100 -14.48 10.02 -13.06
N ALA A 101 -15.67 9.98 -13.67
CA ALA A 101 -16.93 10.15 -12.96
C ALA A 101 -17.15 9.05 -11.91
N ALA A 102 -16.87 7.79 -12.26
CA ALA A 102 -16.95 6.65 -11.35
C ALA A 102 -15.98 6.80 -10.17
N GLY A 103 -14.73 7.19 -10.45
CA GLY A 103 -13.73 7.46 -9.42
C GLY A 103 -14.12 8.60 -8.47
N ARG A 104 -14.63 9.71 -9.01
CA ARG A 104 -15.13 10.84 -8.20
C ARG A 104 -16.36 10.48 -7.38
N ALA A 105 -17.30 9.72 -7.94
CA ALA A 105 -18.48 9.26 -7.22
C ALA A 105 -18.08 8.39 -6.01
N LYS A 106 -17.10 7.50 -6.20
CA LYS A 106 -16.57 6.67 -5.10
C LYS A 106 -15.83 7.51 -4.05
N LEU A 107 -15.02 8.48 -4.45
CA LEU A 107 -14.38 9.40 -3.50
C LEU A 107 -15.41 10.19 -2.70
N GLY A 108 -16.47 10.68 -3.35
CA GLY A 108 -17.58 11.35 -2.65
C GLY A 108 -18.27 10.45 -1.63
N ALA A 109 -18.49 9.17 -1.96
CA ALA A 109 -19.03 8.19 -1.03
C ALA A 109 -18.09 7.95 0.16
N ASP A 110 -16.79 7.83 -0.07
CA ASP A 110 -15.80 7.62 0.99
C ASP A 110 -15.67 8.84 1.91
N LEU A 111 -15.68 10.05 1.35
CA LEU A 111 -15.68 11.28 2.14
C LEU A 111 -16.95 11.41 3.00
N GLY A 112 -18.10 10.93 2.52
CA GLY A 112 -19.33 10.89 3.31
C GLY A 112 -19.30 9.89 4.47
N ILE A 113 -18.44 8.87 4.41
CA ILE A 113 -18.26 7.88 5.49
C ILE A 113 -17.22 8.38 6.50
N PHE A 114 -16.12 8.96 6.01
CA PHE A 114 -14.97 9.40 6.82
C PHE A 114 -14.96 10.92 7.02
N ASP A 115 -16.11 11.47 7.40
CA ASP A 115 -16.29 12.91 7.54
C ASP A 115 -15.52 13.44 8.77
N GLY A 116 -14.77 14.53 8.61
CA GLY A 116 -13.94 15.09 9.67
C GLY A 116 -13.17 16.34 9.25
N PRO A 117 -12.95 17.30 10.17
CA PRO A 117 -12.38 18.62 9.85
C PRO A 117 -10.95 18.55 9.28
N ASP A 118 -10.21 17.52 9.65
CA ASP A 118 -8.78 17.41 9.33
C ASP A 118 -8.49 16.69 8.00
N ARG A 119 -9.54 16.17 7.31
CA ARG A 119 -9.43 15.38 6.06
C ARG A 119 -8.30 14.32 6.10
N VAL A 120 -8.09 13.69 7.26
CA VAL A 120 -7.00 12.69 7.47
C VAL A 120 -7.11 11.56 6.44
N TRP A 121 -8.32 11.06 6.22
CA TRP A 121 -8.61 10.05 5.21
C TRP A 121 -8.10 10.43 3.82
N LEU A 122 -8.24 11.69 3.42
CA LEU A 122 -7.81 12.16 2.10
C LEU A 122 -6.28 12.15 1.97
N ARG A 123 -5.56 12.46 3.04
CA ARG A 123 -4.09 12.38 3.09
C ARG A 123 -3.61 10.94 3.02
N ASP A 124 -4.26 10.03 3.76
CA ASP A 124 -3.97 8.60 3.72
C ASP A 124 -4.26 8.01 2.34
N ALA A 125 -5.40 8.38 1.75
CA ALA A 125 -5.77 7.96 0.41
C ALA A 125 -4.76 8.44 -0.63
N MET A 126 -4.22 9.65 -0.46
CA MET A 126 -3.17 10.20 -1.32
C MET A 126 -1.88 9.38 -1.22
N GLU A 127 -1.47 8.98 0.00
CA GLU A 127 -0.30 8.13 0.18
C GLU A 127 -0.47 6.75 -0.49
N VAL A 128 -1.63 6.12 -0.31
CA VAL A 128 -1.95 4.83 -0.94
C VAL A 128 -1.92 4.94 -2.46
N CYS A 129 -2.53 5.99 -3.02
CA CYS A 129 -2.49 6.28 -4.45
C CYS A 129 -1.05 6.49 -4.94
N SER A 130 -0.23 7.27 -4.26
CA SER A 130 1.16 7.47 -4.68
C SER A 130 2.02 6.22 -4.59
N ARG A 131 1.84 5.39 -3.55
CA ARG A 131 2.52 4.09 -3.44
C ARG A 131 2.15 3.18 -4.61
N ARG A 132 0.87 3.19 -5.01
CA ARG A 132 0.40 2.46 -6.18
C ARG A 132 0.97 3.01 -7.48
N ALA A 133 1.07 4.33 -7.61
CA ALA A 133 1.71 4.98 -8.75
C ALA A 133 3.18 4.55 -8.89
N LEU A 134 3.93 4.48 -7.78
CA LEU A 134 5.31 3.96 -7.77
C LEU A 134 5.38 2.52 -8.26
N ASN A 135 4.47 1.65 -7.81
CA ASN A 135 4.38 0.26 -8.29
C ASN A 135 4.06 0.18 -9.79
N TYR A 136 3.39 1.19 -10.34
CA TYR A 136 3.14 1.36 -11.77
C TYR A 136 4.25 2.09 -12.53
N GLY A 137 5.36 2.43 -11.87
CA GLY A 137 6.54 3.04 -12.49
C GLY A 137 6.57 4.57 -12.49
N ALA A 138 5.72 5.23 -11.70
CA ALA A 138 5.80 6.67 -11.51
C ALA A 138 7.16 7.08 -10.91
N LYS A 139 7.67 8.24 -11.34
CA LYS A 139 8.86 8.88 -10.78
C LYS A 139 8.48 10.30 -10.37
N PHE A 140 8.37 10.55 -9.07
CA PHE A 140 8.12 11.88 -8.53
C PHE A 140 9.44 12.62 -8.40
N ARG A 141 9.64 13.69 -9.18
CA ARG A 141 10.86 14.51 -9.09
C ARG A 141 10.83 15.39 -7.87
N SER A 142 9.64 15.74 -7.40
CA SER A 142 9.42 16.48 -6.15
C SER A 142 9.91 15.76 -4.89
N LEU A 143 10.23 14.46 -4.97
CA LEU A 143 10.69 13.63 -3.84
C LEU A 143 12.18 13.27 -3.91
N GLY A 144 12.94 13.77 -4.90
CA GLY A 144 14.37 13.48 -5.09
C GLY A 144 15.19 14.76 -5.21
#